data_AF-A0A212LLA1-F1
#
_entry.id   AF-A0A212LLA1-F1
#
_cell.length_a   1.000
_cell.length_b   1.000
_cell.length_c   1.000
_cell.angle_alpha   90.00
_cell.angle_beta   90.00
_cell.angle_gamma   90.00
#
_symmetry.space_group_name_H-M   'P 1'
#
loop_
_entity.id
_entity.type
_entity.pdbx_description
1 polymer ?
#
loop_
_entity_poly.entity_id
_entity_poly.type
_entity_poly.pdbx_seq_one_letter_code
_entity_poly.pdbx_strand_id
1 'polypeptide(L)'
;MRALLIALVLMVSTGNPPAAAADGVPAYADLLADCAASSDTACPGQQKALAAQWPKALAGSVPSLRNFAFCLADGCYGAFKVDPVRACALRIVVAAIGDRPIPAEDRDNFDHDCSRLGADDQQTAKLTARDLVRAIRQAAR
;
A
#
# COMPACT_ATOMS: atom_id res chain seq x y z
N MET A 1 65.97 -3.48 11.62
CA MET A 1 65.27 -2.20 11.83
C MET A 1 63.98 -2.20 11.00
N ARG A 2 62.83 -2.10 11.70
CA ARG A 2 61.50 -1.64 11.26
C ARG A 2 60.85 -2.28 10.02
N ALA A 3 60.05 -3.33 10.27
CA ALA A 3 58.86 -3.62 9.48
C ALA A 3 57.72 -2.72 9.98
N LEU A 4 57.17 -1.87 9.11
CA LEU A 4 55.98 -1.05 9.39
C LEU A 4 54.78 -1.70 8.69
N LEU A 5 53.92 -2.29 9.51
CA LEU A 5 52.64 -2.88 9.12
C LEU A 5 51.66 -1.77 8.74
N ILE A 6 51.15 -1.80 7.52
CA ILE A 6 50.05 -0.94 7.07
C ILE A 6 48.75 -1.62 7.49
N ALA A 7 48.08 -1.06 8.51
CA ALA A 7 46.75 -1.50 8.92
C ALA A 7 45.70 -0.93 7.96
N LEU A 8 45.13 -1.80 7.13
CA LEU A 8 44.00 -1.48 6.25
C LEU A 8 42.70 -1.59 7.07
N VAL A 9 42.16 -0.45 7.52
CA VAL A 9 40.83 -0.40 8.17
C VAL A 9 39.76 -0.42 7.08
N LEU A 10 39.18 -1.60 6.85
CA LEU A 10 37.96 -1.76 6.04
C LEU A 10 36.77 -1.26 6.87
N MET A 11 36.36 -0.01 6.65
CA MET A 11 35.03 0.45 7.05
C MET A 11 33.99 -0.27 6.18
N VAL A 12 33.42 -1.35 6.72
CA VAL A 12 32.22 -1.95 6.17
C VAL A 12 31.05 -1.09 6.64
N SER A 13 30.68 -0.10 5.84
CA SER A 13 29.42 0.62 6.00
C SER A 13 28.28 -0.32 5.62
N THR A 14 27.65 -0.94 6.63
CA THR A 14 26.32 -1.56 6.49
C THR A 14 25.27 -0.46 6.39
N GLY A 15 25.27 0.26 5.26
CA GLY A 15 24.09 1.00 4.86
C GLY A 15 23.01 -0.01 4.53
N ASN A 16 22.03 -0.22 5.44
CA ASN A 16 20.79 -0.86 5.04
C ASN A 16 20.18 0.02 3.95
N PRO A 17 20.08 -0.45 2.70
CA PRO A 17 19.34 0.32 1.71
C PRO A 17 17.92 0.51 2.25
N PRO A 18 17.32 1.71 2.08
CA PRO A 18 15.89 1.84 2.31
C PRO A 18 15.21 0.76 1.48
N ALA A 19 14.31 -0.01 2.10
CA ALA A 19 13.52 -1.02 1.42
C ALA A 19 13.05 -0.42 0.10
N ALA A 20 13.66 -0.85 -1.00
CA ALA A 20 13.29 -0.39 -2.31
C ALA A 20 11.80 -0.70 -2.40
N ALA A 21 10.97 0.33 -2.60
CA ALA A 21 9.58 0.13 -2.95
C ALA A 21 9.60 -0.90 -4.08
N ALA A 22 9.04 -2.09 -3.84
CA ALA A 22 9.08 -3.16 -4.81
C ALA A 22 8.62 -2.58 -6.15
N ASP A 23 9.35 -2.88 -7.24
CA ASP A 23 8.99 -2.42 -8.58
C ASP A 23 7.50 -2.66 -8.81
N GLY A 24 6.73 -1.58 -9.04
CA GLY A 24 5.28 -1.63 -9.25
C GLY A 24 4.36 -1.16 -8.10
N VAL A 25 4.90 -0.72 -6.96
CA VAL A 25 4.09 -0.03 -5.93
C VAL A 25 3.97 1.47 -6.28
N PRO A 26 2.75 2.02 -6.43
CA PRO A 26 2.58 3.42 -6.79
C PRO A 26 3.04 4.36 -5.67
N ALA A 27 3.55 5.53 -6.04
CA ALA A 27 3.78 6.59 -5.09
C ALA A 27 2.43 7.11 -4.56
N TYR A 28 2.41 7.67 -3.35
CA TYR A 28 1.18 8.22 -2.78
C TYR A 28 0.52 9.25 -3.70
N ALA A 29 1.33 10.11 -4.33
CA ALA A 29 0.87 11.13 -5.28
C ALA A 29 0.13 10.54 -6.49
N ASP A 30 0.46 9.32 -6.91
CA ASP A 30 -0.20 8.68 -8.06
C ASP A 30 -1.67 8.33 -7.75
N LEU A 31 -1.97 8.09 -6.47
CA LEU A 31 -3.32 7.76 -5.98
C LEU A 31 -4.23 8.99 -5.88
N LEU A 32 -3.66 10.19 -5.82
CA LEU A 32 -4.39 11.42 -5.53
C LEU A 32 -5.18 11.89 -6.75
N ALA A 33 -6.41 12.35 -6.50
CA ALA A 33 -7.17 13.14 -7.46
C ALA A 33 -6.81 14.64 -7.36
N ASP A 34 -7.27 15.44 -8.31
CA ASP A 34 -7.06 16.88 -8.31
C ASP A 34 -8.09 17.58 -7.41
N CYS A 35 -7.65 18.06 -6.24
CA CYS A 35 -8.53 18.80 -5.34
C CYS A 35 -8.97 20.17 -5.89
N ALA A 36 -8.27 20.75 -6.87
CA ALA A 36 -8.74 21.98 -7.52
C ALA A 36 -10.00 21.73 -8.37
N ALA A 37 -10.20 20.49 -8.82
CA ALA A 37 -11.36 20.05 -9.57
C ALA A 37 -12.48 19.45 -8.68
N SER A 38 -12.21 19.20 -7.39
CA SER A 38 -13.21 18.68 -6.45
C SER A 38 -14.12 19.80 -5.95
N SER A 39 -15.41 19.53 -5.83
CA SER A 39 -16.37 20.42 -5.16
C SER A 39 -16.36 20.27 -3.63
N ASP A 40 -15.66 19.26 -3.10
CA ASP A 40 -15.62 18.98 -1.68
C ASP A 40 -14.41 19.65 -1.00
N THR A 41 -14.71 20.57 -0.08
CA THR A 41 -13.71 21.32 0.69
C THR A 41 -12.83 20.44 1.58
N ALA A 42 -13.25 19.20 1.89
CA ALA A 42 -12.47 18.25 2.68
C ALA A 42 -11.32 17.60 1.89
N CYS A 43 -11.31 17.71 0.55
CA CYS A 43 -10.35 17.02 -0.31
C CYS A 43 -8.88 17.19 0.12
N PRO A 44 -8.33 18.41 0.28
CA PRO A 44 -6.92 18.57 0.64
C PRO A 44 -6.62 18.08 2.07
N GLY A 45 -7.58 18.24 2.98
CA GLY A 45 -7.47 17.74 4.35
C GLY A 45 -7.35 16.22 4.40
N GLN A 46 -8.17 15.53 3.60
CA GLN A 46 -8.16 14.09 3.50
C GLN A 46 -6.87 13.55 2.86
N GLN A 47 -6.38 14.20 1.78
CA GLN A 47 -5.07 13.87 1.19
C GLN A 47 -3.93 14.05 2.21
N LYS A 48 -3.98 15.08 3.04
CA LYS A 48 -2.96 15.30 4.08
C LYS A 48 -3.06 14.26 5.20
N ALA A 49 -4.28 13.93 5.64
CA ALA A 49 -4.52 12.99 6.74
C ALA A 49 -4.05 11.56 6.43
N LEU A 50 -4.19 11.12 5.17
CA LEU A 50 -3.83 9.76 4.76
C LEU A 50 -2.38 9.60 4.28
N ALA A 51 -1.64 10.68 4.04
CA ALA A 51 -0.27 10.63 3.53
C ALA A 51 0.66 9.76 4.42
N ALA A 52 0.59 9.94 5.74
CA ALA A 52 1.40 9.17 6.69
C ALA A 52 0.97 7.70 6.82
N GLN A 53 -0.19 7.33 6.28
CA GLN A 53 -0.70 5.96 6.32
C GLN A 53 -0.22 5.12 5.13
N TRP A 54 0.12 5.73 4.00
CA TRP A 54 0.56 4.98 2.82
C TRP A 54 1.78 4.10 3.09
N PRO A 55 2.89 4.61 3.66
CA PRO A 55 4.03 3.75 4.00
C PRO A 55 3.67 2.67 5.04
N LYS A 56 2.72 2.95 5.94
CA LYS A 56 2.23 1.94 6.91
C LYS A 56 1.45 0.83 6.21
N ALA A 57 0.61 1.16 5.24
CA ALA A 57 -0.13 0.18 4.44
C ALA A 57 0.84 -0.74 3.68
N LEU A 58 1.88 -0.16 3.07
CA LEU A 58 2.95 -0.91 2.39
C LEU A 58 3.81 -1.75 3.34
N ALA A 59 3.85 -1.38 4.62
CA ALA A 59 4.46 -2.19 5.69
C ALA A 59 3.49 -3.22 6.32
N GLY A 60 2.27 -3.37 5.79
CA GLY A 60 1.29 -4.36 6.25
C GLY A 60 0.34 -3.91 7.36
N SER A 61 0.24 -2.61 7.65
CA SER A 61 -0.77 -2.07 8.57
C SER A 61 -2.17 -2.31 8.02
N VAL A 62 -2.89 -3.28 8.59
CA VAL A 62 -4.26 -3.63 8.20
C VAL A 62 -5.22 -2.43 8.29
N PRO A 63 -5.23 -1.60 9.36
CA PRO A 63 -6.07 -0.41 9.39
C PRO A 63 -5.78 0.57 8.26
N SER A 64 -4.50 0.76 7.91
CA SER A 64 -4.12 1.63 6.79
C SER A 64 -4.56 1.04 5.46
N LEU A 65 -4.37 -0.25 5.23
CA LEU A 65 -4.83 -0.94 4.03
C LEU A 65 -6.36 -0.82 3.86
N ARG A 66 -7.14 -0.96 4.94
CA ARG A 66 -8.59 -0.76 4.94
C ARG A 66 -8.97 0.66 4.51
N ASN A 67 -8.29 1.68 5.04
CA ASN A 67 -8.54 3.08 4.69
C ASN A 67 -8.26 3.36 3.21
N PHE A 68 -7.17 2.83 2.67
CA PHE A 68 -6.85 2.98 1.24
C PHE A 68 -7.81 2.20 0.35
N ALA A 69 -8.20 0.99 0.74
CA ALA A 69 -9.20 0.22 -0.02
C ALA A 69 -10.52 1.00 -0.10
N PHE A 70 -10.98 1.55 1.02
CA PHE A 70 -12.17 2.40 1.06
C PHE A 70 -12.02 3.64 0.17
N CYS A 71 -10.95 4.42 0.32
CA CYS A 71 -10.80 5.65 -0.46
C CYS A 71 -10.61 5.42 -1.97
N LEU A 72 -10.04 4.29 -2.37
CA LEU A 72 -9.94 3.93 -3.79
C LEU A 72 -11.27 3.42 -4.35
N ALA A 73 -12.19 2.91 -3.52
CA ALA A 73 -13.54 2.57 -3.95
C ALA A 73 -14.46 3.81 -4.03
N ASP A 74 -14.36 4.71 -3.06
CA ASP A 74 -15.29 5.84 -2.85
C ASP A 74 -14.79 7.17 -3.43
N GLY A 75 -13.48 7.38 -3.48
CA GLY A 75 -12.86 8.66 -3.85
C GLY A 75 -12.61 9.59 -2.65
N CYS A 76 -13.20 9.32 -1.48
CA CYS A 76 -12.93 10.01 -0.22
C CYS A 76 -12.97 11.54 -0.35
N TYR A 77 -14.16 12.09 -0.59
CA TYR A 77 -14.35 13.55 -0.80
C TYR A 77 -13.58 14.09 -2.02
N GLY A 78 -13.37 13.25 -3.03
CA GLY A 78 -12.56 13.58 -4.21
C GLY A 78 -11.06 13.68 -3.95
N ALA A 79 -10.57 13.22 -2.79
CA ALA A 79 -9.14 13.21 -2.45
C ALA A 79 -8.36 12.16 -3.26
N PHE A 80 -9.00 11.07 -3.66
CA PHE A 80 -8.36 9.95 -4.36
C PHE A 80 -9.03 9.69 -5.70
N LYS A 81 -8.24 9.24 -6.67
CA LYS A 81 -8.78 8.66 -7.89
C LYS A 81 -9.54 7.38 -7.53
N VAL A 82 -10.76 7.26 -8.03
CA VAL A 82 -11.53 6.02 -7.88
C VAL A 82 -10.87 4.94 -8.75
N ASP A 83 -10.44 3.86 -8.12
CA ASP A 83 -9.78 2.69 -8.71
C ASP A 83 -10.35 1.41 -8.06
N PRO A 84 -11.49 0.90 -8.56
CA PRO A 84 -12.18 -0.26 -7.98
C PRO A 84 -11.34 -1.54 -8.03
N VAL A 85 -10.48 -1.69 -9.04
CA VAL A 85 -9.58 -2.84 -9.17
C VAL A 85 -8.56 -2.84 -8.03
N ARG A 86 -7.94 -1.69 -7.76
CA ARG A 86 -6.99 -1.56 -6.66
C ARG A 86 -7.68 -1.63 -5.29
N ALA A 87 -8.88 -1.08 -5.15
CA ALA A 87 -9.66 -1.23 -3.93
C ALA A 87 -9.88 -2.71 -3.59
N CYS A 88 -10.37 -3.50 -4.56
CA CYS A 88 -10.52 -4.95 -4.40
C CYS A 88 -9.18 -5.63 -4.11
N ALA A 89 -8.10 -5.26 -4.80
CA ALA A 89 -6.77 -5.81 -4.53
C ALA A 89 -6.36 -5.59 -3.06
N LEU A 90 -6.57 -4.41 -2.51
CA LEU A 90 -6.26 -4.13 -1.10
C LEU A 90 -7.18 -4.89 -0.13
N ARG A 91 -8.46 -5.14 -0.46
CA ARG A 91 -9.32 -6.04 0.34
C ARG A 91 -8.78 -7.47 0.37
N ILE A 92 -8.26 -7.98 -0.75
CA ILE A 92 -7.60 -9.29 -0.79
C ILE A 92 -6.35 -9.29 0.11
N VAL A 93 -5.54 -8.22 0.08
CA VAL A 93 -4.36 -8.10 0.95
C VAL A 93 -4.77 -8.12 2.42
N VAL A 94 -5.79 -7.34 2.82
CA VAL A 94 -6.34 -7.32 4.18
C VAL A 94 -6.73 -8.73 4.64
N ALA A 95 -7.49 -9.46 3.83
CA ALA A 95 -7.88 -10.84 4.14
C ALA A 95 -6.68 -11.81 4.22
N ALA A 96 -5.61 -11.53 3.48
CA ALA A 96 -4.43 -12.40 3.40
C ALA A 96 -3.44 -12.23 4.57
N ILE A 97 -3.32 -11.02 5.12
CA ILE A 97 -2.34 -10.70 6.18
C ILE A 97 -2.98 -10.35 7.53
N GLY A 98 -4.29 -10.09 7.56
CA GLY A 98 -5.02 -9.74 8.76
C GLY A 98 -5.43 -10.95 9.61
N ASP A 99 -6.37 -10.69 10.52
CA ASP A 99 -6.78 -11.64 11.55
C ASP A 99 -7.42 -12.92 10.99
N ARG A 100 -7.30 -13.99 11.77
CA ARG A 100 -7.95 -15.28 11.51
C ARG A 100 -8.77 -15.68 12.74
N PRO A 101 -10.10 -15.94 12.59
CA PRO A 101 -10.89 -15.88 11.36
C PRO A 101 -11.02 -14.46 10.77
N ILE A 102 -11.32 -14.35 9.48
CA ILE A 102 -11.50 -13.04 8.81
C ILE A 102 -12.68 -12.31 9.48
N PRO A 103 -12.50 -11.07 9.98
CA PRO A 103 -13.57 -10.27 10.56
C PRO A 103 -14.74 -10.09 9.58
N ALA A 104 -15.97 -10.01 10.11
CA ALA A 104 -17.16 -9.83 9.28
C ALA A 104 -17.09 -8.57 8.41
N GLU A 105 -16.62 -7.47 8.99
CA GLU A 105 -16.39 -6.21 8.28
C GLU A 105 -15.46 -6.33 7.07
N ASP A 106 -14.41 -7.16 7.15
CA ASP A 106 -13.46 -7.33 6.04
C ASP A 106 -14.06 -8.18 4.93
N ARG A 107 -14.85 -9.19 5.29
CA ARG A 107 -15.58 -10.02 4.33
C ARG A 107 -16.63 -9.19 3.60
N ASP A 108 -17.45 -8.44 4.33
CA ASP A 108 -18.54 -7.66 3.73
C ASP A 108 -17.98 -6.55 2.82
N ASN A 109 -16.86 -5.93 3.20
CA ASN A 109 -16.14 -4.98 2.36
C ASN A 109 -15.51 -5.64 1.12
N PHE A 110 -14.93 -6.84 1.26
CA PHE A 110 -14.44 -7.61 0.13
C PHE A 110 -15.56 -7.91 -0.86
N ASP A 111 -16.70 -8.41 -0.38
CA ASP A 111 -17.84 -8.72 -1.23
C ASP A 111 -18.37 -7.47 -1.93
N HIS A 112 -18.46 -6.33 -1.23
CA HIS A 112 -18.92 -5.06 -1.80
C HIS A 112 -17.99 -4.54 -2.91
N ASP A 113 -16.69 -4.49 -2.66
CA ASP A 113 -15.72 -3.87 -3.57
C ASP A 113 -15.34 -4.80 -4.73
N CYS A 114 -15.29 -6.11 -4.52
CA CYS A 114 -14.83 -7.07 -5.52
C CYS A 114 -15.95 -7.64 -6.41
N SER A 115 -17.18 -7.79 -5.90
CA SER A 115 -18.27 -8.47 -6.66
C SER A 115 -18.74 -7.70 -7.90
N ARG A 116 -18.46 -6.40 -7.94
CA ARG A 116 -18.86 -5.50 -9.06
C ARG A 116 -17.89 -5.54 -10.23
N LEU A 117 -16.72 -6.14 -10.06
CA LEU A 117 -15.68 -6.21 -11.09
C LEU A 117 -15.96 -7.32 -12.11
N GLY A 118 -15.64 -7.05 -13.38
CA GLY A 118 -15.58 -8.07 -14.42
C GLY A 118 -14.46 -9.08 -14.18
N ALA A 119 -14.47 -10.21 -14.89
CA ALA A 119 -13.52 -11.31 -14.66
C ALA A 119 -12.05 -10.88 -14.82
N ASP A 120 -11.74 -10.08 -15.84
CA ASP A 120 -10.38 -9.61 -16.11
C ASP A 120 -9.88 -8.64 -15.03
N ASP A 121 -10.74 -7.75 -14.55
CA ASP A 121 -10.45 -6.84 -13.45
C ASP A 121 -10.27 -7.58 -12.13
N GLN A 122 -11.10 -8.59 -11.85
CA GLN A 122 -10.90 -9.45 -10.68
C GLN A 122 -9.56 -10.20 -10.76
N GLN A 123 -9.18 -10.67 -11.96
CA GLN A 123 -7.91 -11.34 -12.14
C GLN A 123 -6.74 -10.39 -11.94
N THR A 124 -6.84 -9.17 -12.45
CA THR A 124 -5.86 -8.10 -12.24
C THR A 124 -5.71 -7.79 -10.75
N ALA A 125 -6.82 -7.60 -10.03
CA ALA A 125 -6.82 -7.35 -8.59
C ALA A 125 -6.14 -8.48 -7.80
N LYS A 126 -6.39 -9.74 -8.15
CA LYS A 126 -5.74 -10.92 -7.53
C LYS A 126 -4.23 -10.92 -7.75
N LEU A 127 -3.77 -10.61 -8.97
CA LEU A 127 -2.34 -10.55 -9.30
C LEU A 127 -1.65 -9.42 -8.52
N THR A 128 -2.24 -8.22 -8.52
CA THR A 128 -1.74 -7.08 -7.73
C THR A 128 -1.69 -7.41 -6.24
N ALA A 129 -2.74 -8.01 -5.68
CA ALA A 129 -2.77 -8.40 -4.28
C ALA A 129 -1.70 -9.41 -3.92
N ARG A 130 -1.48 -10.43 -4.76
CA ARG A 130 -0.43 -11.44 -4.57
C ARG A 130 0.95 -10.78 -4.49
N ASP A 131 1.23 -9.84 -5.39
CA ASP A 131 2.54 -9.19 -5.46
C ASP A 131 2.75 -8.26 -4.25
N LEU A 132 1.71 -7.55 -3.82
CA LEU A 132 1.74 -6.74 -2.58
C LEU A 132 1.92 -7.59 -1.31
N VAL A 133 1.21 -8.72 -1.17
CA VAL A 133 1.39 -9.63 -0.03
C VAL A 133 2.83 -10.14 0.04
N ARG A 134 3.43 -10.47 -1.11
CA ARG A 134 4.84 -10.89 -1.17
C ARG A 134 5.76 -9.76 -0.68
N ALA A 135 5.58 -8.55 -1.18
CA ALA A 135 6.39 -7.40 -0.79
C ALA A 135 6.29 -7.10 0.72
N ILE A 136 5.07 -7.05 1.28
CA ILE A 136 4.83 -6.83 2.71
C ILE A 136 5.54 -7.89 3.57
N ARG A 137 5.42 -9.18 3.19
CA ARG A 137 6.06 -10.27 3.94
C ARG A 137 7.58 -10.27 3.84
N GLN A 138 8.15 -9.76 2.74
CA GLN A 138 9.60 -9.63 2.58
C GLN A 138 10.14 -8.47 3.41
N ALA A 139 9.42 -7.34 3.48
CA ALA A 139 9.81 -6.18 4.27
C ALA A 139 9.72 -6.41 5.80
N ALA A 140 8.96 -7.40 6.24
CA ALA A 140 8.82 -7.77 7.65
C ALA A 140 9.90 -8.76 8.16
N ARG A 141 10.81 -9.21 7.29
CA ARG A 141 11.93 -10.10 7.64
C ARG A 141 13.19 -9.29 7.91
#